data_AF-A0A1E5H3P5-F1
#
_entry.id   AF-A0A1E5H3P5-F1
#
_cell.length_a   1.000
_cell.length_b   1.000
_cell.length_c   1.000
_cell.angle_alpha   90.00
_cell.angle_beta   90.00
_cell.angle_gamma   90.00
#
_symmetry.space_group_name_H-M   'P 1'
#
loop_
_entity.id
_entity.type
_entity.pdbx_description
1 polymer ?
#
loop_
_entity_poly.entity_id
_entity_poly.type
_entity_poly.pdbx_seq_one_letter_code
_entity_poly.pdbx_strand_id
1 'polypeptide(L)'
;MDISVIDATKVTTKNGLIVGEDNAPVKMVEFMNVRCPYCKKWFEESFDLLNEYVKDGKVQRIIKLFDKEKESLQRGNVMHHHINYDLPEKGLMDLKQMYATQDQWGNLSLEDVAVFAEDTLQLTKKEEPAIIQAVIAEAEAANIKFVPTIVIGEHIFDESVTKEELLAYLNEK
;
A
#
# COMPACT_ATOMS: atom_id res chain seq x y z
N MET A 1 6.53 -0.38 -16.10
CA MET A 1 6.95 0.91 -15.50
C MET A 1 8.38 1.20 -15.92
N ASP A 2 8.77 2.45 -16.20
CA ASP A 2 10.21 2.76 -16.32
C ASP A 2 10.75 2.98 -14.90
N ILE A 3 11.37 1.94 -14.33
CA ILE A 3 11.91 1.98 -12.97
C ILE A 3 13.25 2.74 -12.89
N SER A 4 13.91 2.98 -14.04
CA SER A 4 15.24 3.61 -14.08
C SER A 4 15.23 5.06 -13.63
N VAL A 5 14.05 5.70 -13.64
CA VAL A 5 13.87 7.09 -13.21
C VAL A 5 13.51 7.22 -11.73
N ILE A 6 13.24 6.11 -11.03
CA ILE A 6 12.90 6.11 -9.60
C ILE A 6 14.18 6.19 -8.77
N ASP A 7 14.22 7.12 -7.82
CA ASP A 7 15.32 7.25 -6.86
C ASP A 7 14.95 6.52 -5.55
N ALA A 8 15.32 5.24 -5.45
CA ALA A 8 15.09 4.42 -4.26
C ALA A 8 15.73 5.03 -2.99
N THR A 9 16.78 5.84 -3.13
CA THR A 9 17.45 6.46 -1.96
C THR A 9 16.60 7.52 -1.26
N LYS A 10 15.52 7.97 -1.91
CA LYS A 10 14.53 8.89 -1.34
C LYS A 10 13.35 8.19 -0.69
N VAL A 11 13.21 6.88 -0.88
CA VAL A 11 12.18 6.07 -0.25
C VAL A 11 12.58 5.79 1.19
N THR A 12 11.64 5.98 2.12
CA THR A 12 11.88 5.84 3.56
C THR A 12 11.00 4.76 4.16
N THR A 13 11.49 4.18 5.25
CA THR A 13 10.75 3.18 6.06
C THR A 13 9.87 3.83 7.13
N LYS A 14 9.58 5.12 6.98
CA LYS A 14 8.70 5.91 7.86
C LYS A 14 7.46 6.30 7.09
N ASN A 15 6.40 6.71 7.78
CA ASN A 15 5.13 7.17 7.22
C ASN A 15 4.42 6.10 6.38
N GLY A 16 3.18 5.80 6.74
CA GLY A 16 2.40 4.71 6.17
C GLY A 16 1.96 3.71 7.24
N LEU A 17 1.26 2.66 6.81
CA LEU A 17 0.82 1.58 7.66
C LEU A 17 1.98 0.59 7.85
N ILE A 18 2.54 0.57 9.06
CA ILE A 18 3.72 -0.23 9.39
C ILE A 18 3.27 -1.56 10.01
N VAL A 19 3.46 -2.67 9.29
CA VAL A 19 3.03 -4.01 9.71
C VAL A 19 4.26 -4.90 9.90
N GLY A 20 4.39 -5.54 11.07
CA GLY A 20 5.54 -6.36 11.44
C GLY A 20 6.57 -5.65 12.32
N GLU A 21 7.58 -6.41 12.76
CA GLU A 21 8.52 -5.97 13.80
C GLU A 21 9.50 -4.87 13.32
N ASP A 22 9.78 -3.88 14.18
CA ASP A 22 10.70 -2.78 13.88
C ASP A 22 12.14 -3.22 13.62
N ASN A 23 12.56 -4.36 14.17
CA ASN A 23 13.87 -4.96 13.96
C ASN A 23 13.90 -6.00 12.81
N ALA A 24 12.79 -6.21 12.09
CA ALA A 24 12.77 -7.12 10.96
C ALA A 24 13.85 -6.70 9.93
N PRO A 25 14.69 -7.64 9.46
CA PRO A 25 15.85 -7.32 8.63
C PRO A 25 15.47 -6.77 7.26
N VAL A 26 14.34 -7.20 6.70
CA VAL A 26 13.85 -6.72 5.41
C VAL A 26 12.77 -5.68 5.61
N LYS A 27 12.96 -4.50 5.01
CA LYS A 27 11.95 -3.45 4.96
C LYS A 27 11.38 -3.37 3.56
N MET A 28 10.09 -3.66 3.43
CA MET A 28 9.35 -3.58 2.16
C MET A 28 8.48 -2.34 2.16
N VAL A 29 8.71 -1.43 1.23
CA VAL A 29 7.90 -0.23 1.05
C VAL A 29 6.96 -0.43 -0.13
N GLU A 30 5.67 -0.16 0.06
CA GLU A 30 4.64 -0.38 -0.96
C GLU A 30 3.85 0.91 -1.20
N PHE A 31 4.04 1.57 -2.33
CA PHE A 31 3.19 2.69 -2.76
C PHE A 31 1.94 2.15 -3.45
N MET A 32 0.80 2.32 -2.80
CA MET A 32 -0.45 1.64 -3.14
C MET A 32 -1.60 2.62 -3.27
N ASN A 33 -2.54 2.34 -4.16
CA ASN A 33 -3.86 2.96 -4.13
C ASN A 33 -4.92 1.88 -4.15
N VAL A 34 -5.83 1.87 -3.16
CA VAL A 34 -6.76 0.75 -2.96
C VAL A 34 -7.84 0.63 -4.03
N ARG A 35 -7.96 1.61 -4.95
CA ARG A 35 -8.80 1.50 -6.16
C ARG A 35 -8.02 0.86 -7.32
N CYS A 36 -6.70 0.94 -7.33
CA CYS A 36 -5.93 0.42 -8.46
C CYS A 36 -6.08 -1.11 -8.58
N PRO A 37 -6.50 -1.64 -9.75
CA PRO A 37 -6.66 -3.09 -9.94
C PRO A 37 -5.31 -3.82 -9.94
N TYR A 38 -4.22 -3.16 -10.37
CA TYR A 38 -2.87 -3.71 -10.29
C TYR A 38 -2.39 -3.79 -8.84
N CYS A 39 -2.74 -2.81 -8.01
CA CYS A 39 -2.50 -2.85 -6.57
C CYS A 39 -3.28 -4.00 -5.91
N LYS A 40 -4.53 -4.22 -6.31
CA LYS A 40 -5.34 -5.37 -5.86
C LYS A 40 -4.65 -6.69 -6.21
N LYS A 41 -4.23 -6.86 -7.47
CA LYS A 41 -3.53 -8.06 -7.93
C LYS A 41 -2.28 -8.34 -7.07
N TRP A 42 -1.39 -7.34 -6.94
CA TRP A 42 -0.21 -7.45 -6.09
C TRP A 42 -0.57 -7.86 -4.66
N PHE A 43 -1.54 -7.17 -4.05
CA PHE A 43 -1.92 -7.42 -2.67
C PHE A 43 -2.45 -8.83 -2.48
N GLU A 44 -3.35 -9.31 -3.35
CA GLU A 44 -3.95 -10.65 -3.26
C GLU A 44 -2.94 -11.77 -3.51
N GLU A 45 -2.09 -11.63 -4.54
CA GLU A 45 -1.10 -12.66 -4.90
C GLU A 45 0.04 -12.79 -3.87
N SER A 46 0.41 -11.67 -3.23
CA SER A 46 1.48 -11.65 -2.23
C SER A 46 1.01 -11.83 -0.78
N PHE A 47 -0.30 -11.71 -0.50
CA PHE A 47 -0.84 -11.60 0.86
C PHE A 47 -0.35 -12.69 1.81
N ASP A 48 -0.60 -13.96 1.45
CA ASP A 48 -0.33 -15.08 2.35
C ASP A 48 1.18 -15.23 2.61
N LEU A 49 2.00 -15.10 1.56
CA LEU A 49 3.46 -15.15 1.66
C LEU A 49 3.99 -14.05 2.57
N LEU A 50 3.57 -12.80 2.34
CA LEU A 50 4.05 -11.67 3.12
C LEU A 50 3.56 -11.74 4.57
N ASN A 51 2.34 -12.24 4.80
CA ASN A 51 1.82 -12.43 6.15
C ASN A 51 2.62 -13.49 6.94
N GLU A 52 3.06 -14.56 6.30
CA GLU A 52 3.99 -15.53 6.91
C GLU A 52 5.34 -14.90 7.24
N TYR A 53 5.93 -14.13 6.33
CA TYR A 53 7.23 -13.47 6.56
C TYR A 53 7.17 -12.38 7.65
N VAL A 54 6.05 -11.65 7.73
CA VAL A 54 5.78 -10.70 8.81
C VAL A 54 5.68 -11.43 10.15
N LYS A 55 4.91 -12.52 10.21
CA LYS A 55 4.75 -13.34 11.43
C LYS A 55 6.06 -13.97 11.90
N ASP A 56 6.94 -14.32 10.96
CA ASP A 56 8.27 -14.85 11.24
C ASP A 56 9.29 -13.77 11.65
N GLY A 57 8.90 -12.48 11.70
CA GLY A 57 9.79 -11.36 12.02
C GLY A 57 10.82 -11.06 10.93
N LYS A 58 10.65 -11.61 9.71
CA LYS A 58 11.60 -11.46 8.60
C LYS A 58 11.39 -10.17 7.82
N VAL A 59 10.14 -9.75 7.69
CA VAL A 59 9.75 -8.57 6.90
C VAL A 59 8.93 -7.62 7.75
N GLN A 60 9.23 -6.33 7.63
CA GLN A 60 8.29 -5.27 7.99
C GLN A 60 7.80 -4.60 6.70
N ARG A 61 6.48 -4.49 6.58
CA ARG A 61 5.81 -3.81 5.47
C ARG A 61 5.52 -2.37 5.87
N ILE A 62 5.81 -1.43 4.98
CA ILE A 62 5.49 -0.01 5.10
C ILE A 62 4.57 0.32 3.92
N ILE A 63 3.27 0.19 4.15
CA ILE A 63 2.26 0.40 3.11
C ILE A 63 1.91 1.89 3.05
N LYS A 64 2.32 2.54 1.97
CA LYS A 64 2.11 3.96 1.70
C LYS A 64 0.88 4.14 0.82
N LEU A 65 -0.21 4.57 1.44
CA LEU A 65 -1.46 4.86 0.76
C LEU A 65 -1.32 6.17 -0.01
N PHE A 66 -1.12 6.05 -1.31
CA PHE A 66 -0.78 7.16 -2.19
C PHE A 66 -2.05 7.67 -2.87
N ASP A 67 -2.53 8.82 -2.39
CA ASP A 67 -3.62 9.55 -3.01
C ASP A 67 -3.23 10.01 -4.42
N LYS A 68 -4.13 9.79 -5.39
CA LYS A 68 -3.87 10.08 -6.80
C LYS A 68 -4.86 11.09 -7.36
N GLU A 69 -4.36 11.97 -8.22
CA GLU A 69 -5.17 12.95 -8.95
C GLU A 69 -6.05 12.33 -10.04
N LYS A 70 -5.63 11.18 -10.60
CA LYS A 70 -6.38 10.49 -11.66
C LYS A 70 -7.79 10.17 -11.16
N GLU A 71 -8.80 10.66 -11.85
CA GLU A 71 -10.23 10.51 -11.48
C GLU A 71 -10.64 9.08 -11.11
N SER A 72 -10.14 8.08 -11.86
CA SER A 72 -10.45 6.68 -11.59
C SER A 72 -9.92 6.19 -10.23
N LEU A 73 -8.90 6.85 -9.67
CA LEU A 73 -8.23 6.47 -8.43
C LEU A 73 -8.63 7.33 -7.22
N GLN A 74 -9.33 8.45 -7.43
CA GLN A 74 -9.78 9.33 -6.35
C GLN A 74 -10.71 8.63 -5.35
N ARG A 75 -11.47 7.59 -5.79
CA ARG A 75 -12.24 6.74 -4.88
C ARG A 75 -11.34 6.00 -3.88
N GLY A 76 -10.14 5.64 -4.30
CA GLY A 76 -9.13 5.03 -3.43
C GLY A 76 -8.68 6.01 -2.35
N ASN A 77 -8.54 7.29 -2.68
CA ASN A 77 -8.18 8.33 -1.72
C ASN A 77 -9.21 8.41 -0.58
N VAL A 78 -10.52 8.39 -0.91
CA VAL A 78 -11.59 8.36 0.09
C VAL A 78 -11.45 7.15 1.03
N MET A 79 -11.18 5.97 0.48
CA MET A 79 -10.96 4.76 1.27
C MET A 79 -9.70 4.84 2.14
N HIS A 80 -8.61 5.44 1.65
CA HIS A 80 -7.38 5.62 2.44
C HIS A 80 -7.63 6.42 3.72
N HIS A 81 -8.56 7.37 3.70
CA HIS A 81 -8.91 8.23 4.84
C HIS A 81 -9.69 7.51 5.94
N HIS A 82 -9.92 6.20 5.80
CA HIS A 82 -10.56 5.32 6.79
C HIS A 82 -9.57 4.32 7.41
N ILE A 83 -8.29 4.35 7.03
CA ILE A 83 -7.28 3.47 7.61
C ILE A 83 -6.77 4.03 8.93
N ASN A 84 -6.85 3.21 9.98
CA ASN A 84 -6.33 3.55 11.29
C ASN A 84 -4.87 3.09 11.45
N TYR A 85 -3.94 4.02 11.29
CA TYR A 85 -2.50 3.78 11.40
C TYR A 85 -2.03 3.36 12.81
N ASP A 86 -2.81 3.63 13.86
CA ASP A 86 -2.48 3.20 15.23
C ASP A 86 -2.74 1.71 15.47
N LEU A 87 -3.48 1.06 14.57
CA LEU A 87 -3.86 -0.35 14.67
C LEU A 87 -3.40 -1.09 13.40
N PRO A 88 -2.08 -1.28 13.18
CA PRO A 88 -1.54 -1.71 11.90
C PRO A 88 -2.08 -3.04 11.38
N GLU A 89 -2.21 -4.04 12.27
CA GLU A 89 -2.77 -5.35 11.91
C GLU A 89 -4.23 -5.26 11.50
N LYS A 90 -5.03 -4.42 12.20
CA LYS A 90 -6.40 -4.15 11.80
C LYS A 90 -6.43 -3.39 10.46
N GLY A 91 -5.59 -2.38 10.30
CA GLY A 91 -5.49 -1.62 9.05
C GLY A 91 -5.15 -2.51 7.86
N LEU A 92 -4.29 -3.52 8.04
CA LEU A 92 -3.98 -4.49 6.98
C LEU A 92 -5.21 -5.32 6.60
N MET A 93 -6.01 -5.71 7.58
CA MET A 93 -7.27 -6.42 7.35
C MET A 93 -8.33 -5.52 6.70
N ASP A 94 -8.38 -4.25 7.07
CA ASP A 94 -9.26 -3.25 6.44
C ASP A 94 -8.87 -3.07 4.97
N LEU A 95 -7.57 -2.99 4.63
CA LEU A 95 -7.09 -2.98 3.24
C LEU A 95 -7.50 -4.23 2.48
N LYS A 96 -7.41 -5.42 3.10
CA LYS A 96 -7.87 -6.68 2.49
C LYS A 96 -9.36 -6.61 2.15
N GLN A 97 -10.19 -6.06 3.04
CA GLN A 97 -11.62 -5.90 2.82
C GLN A 97 -11.93 -4.88 1.71
N MET A 98 -11.19 -3.76 1.67
CA MET A 98 -11.30 -2.77 0.60
C MET A 98 -11.01 -3.39 -0.77
N TYR A 99 -9.94 -4.18 -0.91
CA TYR A 99 -9.60 -4.87 -2.16
C TYR A 99 -10.63 -5.95 -2.54
N ALA A 100 -11.09 -6.73 -1.57
CA ALA A 100 -12.12 -7.76 -1.80
C ALA A 100 -13.44 -7.17 -2.32
N THR A 101 -13.75 -5.93 -1.93
CA THR A 101 -14.97 -5.20 -2.33
C THR A 101 -14.74 -4.14 -3.41
N GLN A 102 -13.54 -4.07 -4.00
CA GLN A 102 -13.11 -3.00 -4.92
C GLN A 102 -14.09 -2.74 -6.07
N ASP A 103 -14.71 -3.78 -6.62
CA ASP A 103 -15.66 -3.66 -7.74
C ASP A 103 -17.03 -3.12 -7.32
N GLN A 104 -17.37 -3.19 -6.03
CA GLN A 104 -18.64 -2.70 -5.48
C GLN A 104 -18.59 -1.18 -5.28
N TRP A 105 -17.50 -0.67 -4.73
CA TRP A 105 -17.36 0.77 -4.41
C TRP A 105 -16.55 1.55 -5.44
N GLY A 106 -15.66 0.92 -6.21
CA GLY A 106 -14.67 1.59 -7.07
C GLY A 106 -15.22 2.39 -8.25
N ASN A 107 -16.52 2.28 -8.53
CA ASN A 107 -17.22 3.04 -9.58
C ASN A 107 -18.25 4.03 -9.03
N LEU A 108 -18.48 4.05 -7.71
CA LEU A 108 -19.41 4.97 -7.07
C LEU A 108 -18.90 6.43 -7.13
N SER A 109 -19.77 7.37 -6.75
CA SER A 109 -19.37 8.75 -6.48
C SER A 109 -18.46 8.83 -5.24
N LEU A 110 -17.71 9.92 -5.05
CA LEU A 110 -16.84 10.05 -3.88
C LEU A 110 -17.63 10.05 -2.56
N GLU A 111 -18.84 10.64 -2.57
CA GLU A 111 -19.75 10.65 -1.42
C GLU A 111 -20.26 9.24 -1.11
N ASP A 112 -20.69 8.51 -2.11
CA ASP A 112 -21.18 7.13 -1.95
C ASP A 112 -20.05 6.16 -1.53
N VAL A 113 -18.79 6.42 -1.91
CA VAL A 113 -17.65 5.65 -1.39
C VAL A 113 -17.46 5.89 0.11
N ALA A 114 -17.62 7.11 0.59
CA ALA A 114 -17.56 7.40 2.03
C ALA A 114 -18.69 6.70 2.78
N VAL A 115 -19.92 6.77 2.25
CA VAL A 115 -21.07 6.03 2.80
C VAL A 115 -20.81 4.52 2.79
N PHE A 116 -20.26 3.96 1.71
CA PHE A 116 -19.94 2.53 1.65
C PHE A 116 -18.87 2.14 2.69
N ALA A 117 -17.84 2.97 2.87
CA ALA A 117 -16.80 2.72 3.87
C ALA A 117 -17.38 2.68 5.30
N GLU A 118 -18.24 3.63 5.65
CA GLU A 118 -18.83 3.72 6.99
C GLU A 118 -19.95 2.69 7.20
N ASP A 119 -20.93 2.63 6.31
CA ASP A 119 -22.15 1.83 6.51
C ASP A 119 -21.97 0.35 6.14
N THR A 120 -21.17 0.05 5.11
CA THR A 120 -20.99 -1.34 4.64
C THR A 120 -19.73 -1.97 5.22
N LEU A 121 -18.60 -1.27 5.16
CA LEU A 121 -17.34 -1.80 5.67
C LEU A 121 -17.15 -1.56 7.17
N GLN A 122 -17.99 -0.73 7.80
CA GLN A 122 -17.89 -0.39 9.23
C GLN A 122 -16.54 0.23 9.58
N LEU A 123 -15.98 1.00 8.65
CA LEU A 123 -14.72 1.70 8.82
C LEU A 123 -15.01 3.14 9.22
N THR A 124 -14.51 3.56 10.38
CA THR A 124 -14.64 4.95 10.83
C THR A 124 -13.65 5.83 10.10
N LYS A 125 -14.10 6.99 9.60
CA LYS A 125 -13.20 7.99 9.03
C LYS A 125 -12.12 8.38 10.05
N LYS A 126 -10.86 8.28 9.64
CA LYS A 126 -9.67 8.68 10.40
C LYS A 126 -8.62 9.21 9.44
N GLU A 127 -8.90 10.39 8.90
CA GLU A 127 -8.00 11.05 7.98
C GLU A 127 -6.75 11.56 8.72
N GLU A 128 -5.57 11.25 8.17
CA GLU A 128 -4.27 11.64 8.74
C GLU A 128 -3.52 12.54 7.73
N PRO A 129 -3.84 13.84 7.63
CA PRO A 129 -3.30 14.73 6.59
C PRO A 129 -1.77 14.78 6.57
N ALA A 130 -1.12 14.68 7.73
CA ALA A 130 0.34 14.66 7.82
C ALA A 130 0.96 13.43 7.14
N ILE A 131 0.36 12.24 7.30
CA ILE A 131 0.81 11.01 6.65
C ILE A 131 0.55 11.09 5.14
N ILE A 132 -0.63 11.57 4.73
CA ILE A 132 -1.00 11.72 3.32
C ILE A 132 0.00 12.64 2.60
N GLN A 133 0.28 13.82 3.17
CA GLN A 133 1.23 14.77 2.59
C GLN A 133 2.66 14.20 2.57
N ALA A 134 3.08 13.47 3.61
CA ALA A 134 4.38 12.84 3.65
C ALA A 134 4.54 11.78 2.54
N VAL A 135 3.51 10.95 2.30
CA VAL A 135 3.53 9.94 1.22
C VAL A 135 3.61 10.61 -0.16
N ILE A 136 2.84 11.67 -0.40
CA ILE A 136 2.88 12.41 -1.67
C ILE A 136 4.27 13.03 -1.89
N ALA A 137 4.80 13.74 -0.89
CA ALA A 137 6.12 14.37 -0.98
C ALA A 137 7.24 13.35 -1.17
N GLU A 138 7.16 12.19 -0.52
CA GLU A 138 8.12 11.11 -0.69
C GLU A 138 8.06 10.50 -2.09
N ALA A 139 6.85 10.24 -2.61
CA ALA A 139 6.67 9.75 -3.96
C ALA A 139 7.21 10.74 -5.01
N GLU A 140 6.98 12.05 -4.82
CA GLU A 140 7.55 13.09 -5.68
C GLU A 140 9.07 13.13 -5.62
N ALA A 141 9.66 13.09 -4.42
CA ALA A 141 11.10 13.11 -4.22
C ALA A 141 11.78 11.88 -4.85
N ALA A 142 11.15 10.70 -4.76
CA ALA A 142 11.62 9.45 -5.36
C ALA A 142 11.23 9.31 -6.84
N ASN A 143 10.52 10.28 -7.42
CA ASN A 143 9.97 10.23 -8.79
C ASN A 143 9.05 9.02 -9.05
N ILE A 144 8.35 8.55 -8.02
CA ILE A 144 7.35 7.48 -8.08
C ILE A 144 6.01 8.08 -8.53
N LYS A 145 5.63 7.79 -9.77
CA LYS A 145 4.38 8.32 -10.38
C LYS A 145 3.26 7.29 -10.42
N PHE A 146 3.61 6.00 -10.36
CA PHE A 146 2.70 4.89 -10.63
C PHE A 146 2.49 4.06 -9.37
N VAL A 147 1.40 3.28 -9.38
CA VAL A 147 1.06 2.34 -8.31
C VAL A 147 0.56 1.04 -8.98
N PRO A 148 0.91 -0.15 -8.46
CA PRO A 148 1.78 -0.35 -7.31
C PRO A 148 3.26 -0.08 -7.66
N THR A 149 4.01 0.47 -6.70
CA THR A 149 5.48 0.49 -6.75
C THR A 149 5.98 -0.09 -5.43
N ILE A 150 6.73 -1.18 -5.51
CA ILE A 150 7.29 -1.87 -4.36
C ILE A 150 8.79 -1.70 -4.37
N VAL A 151 9.36 -1.46 -3.19
CA VAL A 151 10.79 -1.29 -2.98
C VAL A 151 11.28 -2.20 -1.86
N ILE A 152 12.29 -3.00 -2.15
CA ILE A 152 13.03 -3.81 -1.17
C ILE A 152 14.52 -3.57 -1.40
N GLY A 153 15.16 -2.79 -0.52
CA GLY A 153 16.55 -2.39 -0.73
C GLY A 153 16.70 -1.60 -2.05
N GLU A 154 17.50 -2.15 -2.97
CA GLU A 154 17.70 -1.56 -4.31
C GLU A 154 16.69 -2.09 -5.36
N HIS A 155 15.90 -3.10 -5.02
CA HIS A 155 14.93 -3.70 -5.94
C HIS A 155 13.67 -2.86 -6.00
N ILE A 156 13.33 -2.39 -7.20
CA ILE A 156 12.09 -1.68 -7.50
C ILE A 156 11.29 -2.52 -8.50
N PHE A 157 10.06 -2.86 -8.15
CA PHE A 157 9.19 -3.69 -8.98
C PHE A 157 7.70 -3.34 -8.79
N ASP A 158 6.84 -4.01 -9.55
CA ASP A 158 5.38 -3.83 -9.57
C ASP A 158 4.65 -5.19 -9.51
N GLU A 159 3.36 -5.23 -9.84
CA GLU A 159 2.52 -6.44 -9.77
C GLU A 159 2.90 -7.53 -10.79
N SER A 160 3.89 -7.27 -11.65
CA SER A 160 4.41 -8.24 -12.62
C SER A 160 5.45 -9.18 -12.03
N VAL A 161 5.96 -8.91 -10.82
CA VAL A 161 6.94 -9.75 -10.12
C VAL A 161 6.40 -11.16 -9.92
N THR A 162 7.24 -12.15 -10.19
CA THR A 162 6.93 -13.55 -9.93
C THR A 162 7.15 -13.90 -8.45
N LYS A 163 6.52 -14.98 -8.00
CA LYS A 163 6.76 -15.51 -6.65
C LYS A 163 8.25 -15.86 -6.42
N GLU A 164 8.93 -16.35 -7.44
CA GLU A 164 10.35 -16.72 -7.38
C GLU A 164 11.25 -15.49 -7.20
N GLU A 165 11.00 -14.42 -7.97
CA GLU A 165 11.72 -13.14 -7.82
C GLU A 165 11.45 -12.50 -6.46
N LEU A 166 10.19 -12.47 -6.02
CA LEU A 166 9.84 -11.94 -4.71
C LEU A 166 10.55 -12.69 -3.58
N LEU A 167 10.60 -14.02 -3.65
CA LEU A 167 11.35 -14.84 -2.71
C LEU A 167 12.85 -14.55 -2.76
N ALA A 168 13.41 -14.30 -3.96
CA ALA A 168 14.82 -13.92 -4.08
C ALA A 168 15.10 -12.59 -3.36
N TYR A 169 14.29 -11.55 -3.60
CA TYR A 169 14.44 -10.24 -2.96
C TYR A 169 14.26 -10.30 -1.44
N LEU A 170 13.33 -11.12 -0.96
CA LEU A 170 13.06 -11.29 0.48
C LEU A 170 14.17 -12.05 1.24
N ASN A 171 15.02 -12.80 0.55
CA ASN A 171 16.06 -13.64 1.16
C ASN A 171 17.48 -13.18 0.80
N GLU A 172 17.61 -12.06 0.11
CA GLU A 172 18.89 -11.44 -0.18
C GLU A 172 19.52 -10.87 1.11
N LYS A 173 20.82 -11.11 1.29
CA LYS A 173 21.56 -10.82 2.52
C LYS A 173 22.37 -9.54 2.42
#